data_AF-A0A1V1WYE8-F1
#
_entry.id   AF-A0A1V1WYE8-F1
#
_cell.length_a   1.000
_cell.length_b   1.000
_cell.length_c   1.000
_cell.angle_alpha   90.00
_cell.angle_beta   90.00
_cell.angle_gamma   90.00
#
_symmetry.space_group_name_H-M   'P 1'
#
loop_
_entity.id
_entity.type
_entity.pdbx_description
1 polymer ?
#
loop_
_entity_poly.entity_id
_entity_poly.type
_entity_poly.pdbx_seq_one_letter_code
_entity_poly.pdbx_strand_id
1 'polypeptide(L)'
;MRSAIFKVAMAILIIGGLVPILLYFWVFHSGLAQTHVSWAEFGSFLSPIISILAFAGLLYSIELTKDQFQRQSEESSFFNLITLHVNKVNEITGGEQLKLKGVEAFRYYVSEFEVIYKEKCFDYARLAMAYETDKLPNLGYQFLYKKMTQKECVWAGEKEIKYVLEYFKRNSNDRWEALKGFVNESCKRQDREAVQDIGALVFEDSSAEFRIKNLSVLYEYFYDKYGHVLGHYFRNMYYVLYYIDETKRSRYFSKIYRAQLSRYELAMLFYNIMGTYTSTAFNRLVFKYDMLDDLFGPDLCYTAHEDRLNADLNAIKKSDELIG
;
A
#
# COMPACT_ATOMS: atom_id res chain seq x y z
N MET A 1 4.94 31.66 13.44
CA MET A 1 6.08 31.99 12.54
C MET A 1 5.77 33.12 11.56
N ARG A 2 4.73 33.04 10.70
CA ARG A 2 4.33 34.15 9.79
C ARG A 2 4.05 35.50 10.49
N SER A 3 3.43 35.48 11.68
CA SER A 3 3.16 36.70 12.47
C SER A 3 4.44 37.40 12.97
N ALA A 4 5.50 36.65 13.26
CA ALA A 4 6.76 37.22 13.75
C ALA A 4 7.54 37.90 12.61
N ILE A 5 7.61 37.27 11.44
CA ILE A 5 8.24 37.83 10.24
C ILE A 5 7.54 39.12 9.81
N PHE A 6 6.21 39.15 9.85
CA PHE A 6 5.44 40.35 9.54
C PHE A 6 5.71 41.51 10.53
N LYS A 7 5.81 41.21 11.83
CA LYS A 7 6.15 42.22 12.86
C LYS A 7 7.57 42.76 12.69
N VAL A 8 8.54 41.90 12.34
CA VAL A 8 9.92 42.30 12.07
C VAL A 8 10.02 43.16 10.80
N ALA A 9 9.35 42.77 9.73
CA ALA A 9 9.29 43.56 8.50
C ALA A 9 8.65 44.94 8.75
N MET A 10 7.56 45.00 9.53
CA MET A 10 6.92 46.26 9.91
C MET A 10 7.85 47.13 10.77
N ALA A 11 8.59 46.54 11.71
CA ALA A 11 9.57 47.25 12.51
C ALA A 11 10.71 47.82 11.66
N ILE A 12 11.23 47.05 10.68
CA ILE A 12 12.25 47.50 9.74
C ILE A 12 11.74 48.67 8.88
N LEU A 13 10.49 48.62 8.42
CA LEU A 13 9.87 49.73 7.66
C LEU A 13 9.69 50.99 8.52
N ILE A 14 9.24 50.83 9.76
CA ILE A 14 9.08 51.95 10.71
C ILE A 14 10.44 52.59 11.04
N ILE A 15 11.45 51.77 11.34
CA ILE A 15 12.82 52.23 11.62
C ILE A 15 13.42 52.87 10.35
N GLY A 16 13.26 52.24 9.20
CA GLY A 16 13.72 52.74 7.90
C GLY A 16 13.06 54.06 7.48
N GLY A 17 11.86 54.36 7.97
CA GLY A 17 11.19 55.65 7.80
C GLY A 17 11.58 56.70 8.84
N LEU A 18 11.80 56.31 10.10
CA LEU A 18 12.12 57.22 11.20
C LEU A 18 13.60 57.65 11.22
N VAL A 19 14.52 56.75 10.89
CA VAL A 19 15.97 57.03 10.88
C VAL A 19 16.33 58.16 9.92
N PRO A 20 15.80 58.22 8.68
CA PRO A 20 16.00 59.37 7.80
C PRO A 20 15.56 60.69 8.41
N ILE A 21 14.38 60.71 9.04
CA ILE A 21 13.80 61.92 9.67
C ILE A 21 14.72 62.40 10.80
N LEU A 22 15.22 61.48 11.63
CA LEU A 22 16.15 61.82 12.72
C LEU A 22 17.51 62.31 12.19
N LEU A 23 18.07 61.66 11.16
CA LEU A 23 19.32 62.07 10.53
C LEU A 23 19.20 63.44 9.87
N TYR A 24 18.05 63.78 9.30
CA TYR A 24 17.79 65.11 8.74
C TYR A 24 17.97 66.21 9.79
N PHE A 25 17.26 66.09 10.92
CA PHE A 25 17.33 67.09 11.98
C PHE A 25 18.69 67.11 12.68
N TRP A 26 19.41 65.99 12.71
CA TRP A 26 20.76 65.92 13.25
C TRP A 26 21.82 66.57 12.34
N VAL A 27 21.72 66.45 11.02
CA VAL A 27 22.71 67.04 10.10
C VAL A 27 22.45 68.53 9.87
N PHE A 28 21.20 68.90 9.58
CA PHE A 28 20.90 70.25 9.10
C PHE A 28 20.66 71.28 10.22
N HIS A 29 20.48 70.85 11.48
CA HIS A 29 20.38 71.69 12.70
C HIS A 29 19.37 72.87 12.68
N SER A 30 18.66 73.10 11.57
CA SER A 30 17.70 74.18 11.32
C SER A 30 16.33 73.63 10.90
N GLY A 31 15.33 74.51 10.75
CA GLY A 31 14.00 74.14 10.20
C GLY A 31 14.06 73.58 8.78
N LEU A 32 12.89 73.27 8.20
CA LEU A 32 12.80 72.67 6.86
C LEU A 32 13.63 73.44 5.81
N ALA A 33 14.39 72.69 5.02
CA ALA A 33 15.30 73.21 4.01
C ALA A 33 14.52 74.03 2.98
N GLN A 34 15.00 75.26 2.74
CA GLN A 34 14.35 76.21 1.83
C GLN A 34 14.92 76.21 0.41
N THR A 35 16.02 75.47 0.17
CA THR A 35 16.67 75.37 -1.13
C THR A 35 16.64 73.94 -1.64
N HIS A 36 16.57 73.78 -2.98
CA HIS A 36 16.63 72.48 -3.63
C HIS A 36 17.96 71.74 -3.36
N VAL A 37 19.05 72.49 -3.17
CA VAL A 37 20.40 71.93 -2.96
C VAL A 37 20.47 71.12 -1.66
N SER A 38 19.96 71.65 -0.55
CA SER A 38 19.99 70.94 0.75
C SER A 38 19.11 69.69 0.76
N TRP A 39 18.00 69.69 0.02
CA TRP A 39 17.19 68.48 -0.19
C TRP A 39 17.93 67.41 -0.99
N ALA A 40 18.71 67.81 -2.01
CA ALA A 40 19.52 66.90 -2.80
C ALA A 40 20.68 66.29 -1.99
N GLU A 41 21.34 67.09 -1.13
CA GLU A 41 22.39 66.62 -0.23
C GLU A 41 21.87 65.57 0.76
N PHE A 42 20.70 65.83 1.37
CA PHE A 42 20.06 64.87 2.27
C PHE A 42 19.71 63.54 1.56
N GLY A 43 19.09 63.61 0.38
CA GLY A 43 18.78 62.41 -0.41
C GLY A 43 20.01 61.59 -0.77
N SER A 44 21.17 62.23 -0.97
CA SER A 44 22.44 61.56 -1.25
C SER A 44 22.94 60.72 -0.06
N PHE A 45 22.68 61.14 1.19
CA PHE A 45 23.02 60.35 2.40
C PHE A 45 22.10 59.14 2.60
N LEU A 46 20.82 59.27 2.24
CA LEU A 46 19.83 58.20 2.41
C LEU A 46 19.90 57.13 1.34
N SER A 47 20.23 57.53 0.11
CA SER A 47 20.18 56.65 -1.06
C SER A 47 20.96 55.34 -0.88
N PRO A 48 22.18 55.31 -0.30
CA PRO A 48 22.90 54.07 -0.03
C PRO A 48 22.17 53.12 0.94
N ILE A 49 21.60 53.65 2.03
CA ILE A 49 20.88 52.87 3.04
C ILE A 49 19.61 52.26 2.45
N ILE A 50 18.83 53.08 1.74
CA ILE A 50 17.61 52.64 1.06
C ILE A 50 17.94 51.58 0.00
N SER A 51 19.03 51.76 -0.76
CA SER A 51 19.47 50.81 -1.79
C SER A 51 19.86 49.46 -1.19
N ILE A 52 20.60 49.44 -0.06
CA ILE A 52 20.97 48.19 0.64
C ILE A 52 19.73 47.49 1.19
N LEU A 53 18.78 48.22 1.77
CA LEU A 53 17.53 47.65 2.28
C LEU A 53 16.65 47.09 1.15
N ALA A 54 16.54 47.82 0.03
CA ALA A 54 15.83 47.36 -1.15
C ALA A 54 16.47 46.09 -1.74
N PHE A 55 17.81 46.05 -1.81
CA PHE A 55 18.55 44.87 -2.27
C PHE A 55 18.38 43.67 -1.31
N ALA A 56 18.44 43.88 0.01
CA ALA A 56 18.17 42.83 0.99
C ALA A 56 16.72 42.30 0.88
N GLY A 57 15.75 43.19 0.67
CA GLY A 57 14.36 42.83 0.40
C GLY A 57 14.21 42.01 -0.88
N LEU A 58 14.92 42.38 -1.95
CA LEU A 58 14.95 41.62 -3.20
C LEU A 58 15.56 40.23 -3.00
N LEU A 59 16.69 40.10 -2.31
CA LEU A 59 17.31 38.80 -2.00
C LEU A 59 16.36 37.91 -1.20
N TYR A 60 15.70 38.47 -0.18
CA TYR A 60 14.69 37.74 0.60
C TYR A 60 13.49 37.32 -0.26
N SER A 61 13.02 38.20 -1.15
CA SER A 61 11.94 37.89 -2.09
C SER A 61 12.34 36.78 -3.06
N ILE A 62 13.58 36.76 -3.54
CA ILE A 62 14.07 35.70 -4.43
C ILE A 62 14.04 34.34 -3.71
N GLU A 63 14.46 34.29 -2.45
CA GLU A 63 14.43 33.04 -1.67
C GLU A 63 12.99 32.56 -1.44
N LEU A 64 12.07 33.46 -1.09
CA LEU A 64 10.64 33.12 -0.96
C LEU A 64 10.03 32.62 -2.28
N THR A 65 10.35 33.29 -3.39
CA THR A 65 9.88 32.90 -4.72
C THR A 65 10.44 31.54 -5.14
N LYS A 66 11.72 31.26 -4.85
CA LYS A 66 12.35 29.97 -5.12
C LYS A 66 11.63 28.83 -4.38
N ASP A 67 11.35 29.03 -3.10
CA ASP A 67 10.60 28.07 -2.28
C ASP A 67 9.16 27.84 -2.80
N GLN A 68 8.48 28.90 -3.23
CA GLN A 68 7.15 28.79 -3.84
C GLN A 68 7.19 28.05 -5.17
N PHE A 69 8.15 28.38 -6.03
CA PHE A 69 8.34 27.74 -7.32
C PHE A 69 8.64 26.24 -7.15
N GLN A 70 9.51 25.88 -6.21
CA GLN A 70 9.79 24.48 -5.91
C GLN A 70 8.52 23.74 -5.47
N ARG A 71 7.72 24.29 -4.56
CA ARG A 71 6.46 23.67 -4.12
C ARG A 71 5.47 23.48 -5.26
N GLN A 72 5.32 24.48 -6.12
CA GLN A 72 4.43 24.41 -7.27
C GLN A 72 4.92 23.39 -8.30
N SER A 73 6.23 23.33 -8.53
CA SER A 73 6.85 22.34 -9.41
C SER A 73 6.68 20.91 -8.87
N GLU A 74 6.85 20.71 -7.55
CA GLU A 74 6.58 19.44 -6.87
C GLU A 74 5.12 19.01 -7.02
N GLU A 75 4.16 19.90 -6.74
CA GLU A 75 2.72 19.63 -6.90
C GLU A 75 2.37 19.30 -8.35
N SER A 76 2.87 20.06 -9.33
CA SER A 76 2.59 19.81 -10.75
C SER A 76 3.14 18.46 -11.21
N SER A 77 4.36 18.12 -10.80
CA SER A 77 5.00 16.84 -11.15
C SER A 77 4.26 15.66 -10.52
N PHE A 78 3.85 15.80 -9.26
CA PHE A 78 3.03 14.82 -8.55
C PHE A 78 1.69 14.57 -9.26
N PHE A 79 0.92 15.61 -9.59
CA PHE A 79 -0.38 15.44 -10.26
C PHE A 79 -0.23 14.89 -11.69
N ASN A 80 0.86 15.21 -12.39
CA ASN A 80 1.18 14.59 -13.67
C ASN A 80 1.43 13.08 -13.51
N LEU A 81 2.22 12.67 -12.50
CA LEU A 81 2.49 11.26 -12.19
C LEU A 81 1.21 10.50 -11.81
N ILE A 82 0.34 11.09 -10.99
CA ILE A 82 -0.98 10.52 -10.70
C ILE A 82 -1.82 10.36 -11.97
N THR A 83 -1.86 11.38 -12.82
CA THR A 83 -2.61 11.34 -14.08
C THR A 83 -2.11 10.20 -14.97
N LEU A 84 -0.79 10.04 -15.09
CA LEU A 84 -0.19 8.92 -15.82
C LEU A 84 -0.56 7.57 -15.21
N HIS A 85 -0.58 7.47 -13.88
CA HIS A 85 -0.98 6.25 -13.18
C HIS A 85 -2.46 5.90 -13.46
N VAL A 86 -3.37 6.86 -13.32
CA VAL A 86 -4.81 6.66 -13.59
C VAL A 86 -5.05 6.29 -15.05
N ASN A 87 -4.35 6.94 -15.99
CA ASN A 87 -4.42 6.57 -17.39
C ASN A 87 -3.94 5.13 -17.60
N LYS A 88 -2.85 4.73 -16.93
CA LYS A 88 -2.35 3.37 -17.03
C LYS A 88 -3.34 2.35 -16.48
N VAL A 89 -4.01 2.65 -15.37
CA VAL A 89 -5.10 1.83 -14.83
C VAL A 89 -6.20 1.66 -15.88
N ASN A 90 -6.66 2.76 -16.48
CA ASN A 90 -7.73 2.72 -17.48
C ASN A 90 -7.36 1.96 -18.77
N GLU A 91 -6.06 1.86 -19.08
CA GLU A 91 -5.54 1.07 -20.20
C GLU A 91 -5.38 -0.42 -19.89
N ILE A 92 -5.31 -0.81 -18.62
CA ILE A 92 -5.22 -2.23 -18.23
C ILE A 92 -6.50 -2.93 -18.65
N THR A 93 -6.33 -4.01 -19.41
CA THR A 93 -7.43 -4.85 -19.87
C THR A 93 -7.36 -6.23 -19.24
N GLY A 94 -8.52 -6.78 -18.88
CA GLY A 94 -8.65 -8.11 -18.29
C GLY A 94 -9.68 -8.94 -19.04
N GLY A 95 -9.48 -10.26 -19.08
CA GLY A 95 -10.35 -11.20 -19.79
C GLY A 95 -10.51 -10.87 -21.27
N GLU A 96 -9.66 -11.45 -22.14
CA GLU A 96 -9.63 -11.14 -23.59
C GLU A 96 -11.01 -11.13 -24.26
N GLN A 97 -11.90 -12.03 -23.84
CA GLN A 97 -13.27 -12.14 -24.35
C GLN A 97 -14.21 -11.05 -23.82
N LEU A 98 -14.02 -10.62 -22.58
CA LEU A 98 -14.88 -9.67 -21.87
C LEU A 98 -14.44 -8.21 -22.07
N LYS A 99 -13.20 -7.98 -22.52
CA LYS A 99 -12.61 -6.64 -22.76
C LYS A 99 -12.79 -5.70 -21.56
N LEU A 100 -12.64 -6.23 -20.34
CA LEU A 100 -12.76 -5.46 -19.10
C LEU A 100 -11.64 -4.43 -19.05
N LYS A 101 -11.88 -3.28 -18.41
CA LYS A 101 -10.91 -2.18 -18.30
C LYS A 101 -10.88 -1.59 -16.90
N GLY A 102 -9.75 -0.97 -16.54
CA GLY A 102 -9.63 -0.25 -15.28
C GLY A 102 -9.91 -1.14 -14.07
N VAL A 103 -10.74 -0.65 -13.16
CA VAL A 103 -11.10 -1.35 -11.91
C VAL A 103 -11.69 -2.74 -12.16
N GLU A 104 -12.49 -2.93 -13.22
CA GLU A 104 -13.07 -4.24 -13.53
C GLU A 104 -12.04 -5.25 -14.06
N ALA A 105 -10.95 -4.78 -14.69
CA ALA A 105 -9.83 -5.64 -15.03
C ALA A 105 -9.08 -6.10 -13.78
N PHE A 106 -8.92 -5.24 -12.76
CA PHE A 106 -8.36 -5.64 -11.47
C PHE A 106 -9.25 -6.64 -10.73
N ARG A 107 -10.57 -6.45 -10.74
CA ARG A 107 -11.52 -7.44 -10.20
C ARG A 107 -11.33 -8.80 -10.89
N TYR A 108 -11.17 -8.81 -12.20
CA TYR A 108 -10.89 -10.03 -12.96
C TYR A 108 -9.58 -10.71 -12.50
N TYR A 109 -8.49 -9.95 -12.31
CA TYR A 109 -7.23 -10.51 -11.82
C TYR A 109 -7.33 -11.09 -10.40
N VAL A 110 -8.07 -10.43 -9.50
CA VAL A 110 -8.38 -10.98 -8.18
C VAL A 110 -9.12 -12.32 -8.31
N SER A 111 -10.10 -12.41 -9.21
CA SER A 111 -10.84 -13.66 -9.44
C SER A 111 -9.96 -14.77 -10.05
N GLU A 112 -9.04 -14.45 -10.96
CA GLU A 112 -8.09 -15.42 -11.51
C GLU A 112 -7.14 -15.94 -10.43
N PHE A 113 -6.68 -15.05 -9.52
CA PHE A 113 -5.87 -15.46 -8.38
C PHE A 113 -6.67 -16.37 -7.43
N GLU A 114 -7.93 -16.06 -7.16
CA GLU A 114 -8.83 -16.89 -6.36
C GLU A 114 -9.01 -18.30 -6.96
N VAL A 115 -9.09 -18.44 -8.28
CA VAL A 115 -9.15 -19.74 -8.95
C VAL A 115 -7.89 -20.57 -8.68
N ILE A 116 -6.70 -19.96 -8.82
CA ILE A 116 -5.42 -20.63 -8.53
C ILE A 116 -5.37 -21.05 -7.05
N TYR A 117 -5.79 -20.17 -6.14
CA TYR A 117 -5.87 -20.47 -4.71
C TYR A 117 -6.82 -21.63 -4.40
N LYS A 118 -8.03 -21.65 -4.98
CA LYS A 118 -9.01 -22.73 -4.78
C LYS A 118 -8.50 -24.07 -5.26
N GLU A 119 -7.81 -24.11 -6.40
CA GLU A 119 -7.16 -25.35 -6.85
C GLU A 119 -6.14 -25.85 -5.82
N LYS A 120 -5.39 -24.94 -5.19
CA LYS A 120 -4.42 -25.29 -4.14
C LYS A 120 -5.05 -25.71 -2.81
N CYS A 121 -6.23 -25.17 -2.47
CA CYS A 121 -6.97 -25.57 -1.27
C CYS A 121 -7.26 -27.07 -1.25
N PHE A 122 -7.51 -27.67 -2.41
CA PHE A 122 -7.69 -29.12 -2.51
C PHE A 122 -6.48 -29.90 -2.00
N ASP A 123 -5.26 -29.44 -2.27
CA ASP A 123 -4.03 -30.05 -1.76
C ASP A 123 -3.87 -29.83 -0.25
N TYR A 124 -4.18 -28.63 0.26
CA TYR A 124 -4.10 -28.34 1.70
C TYR A 124 -5.03 -29.25 2.50
N ALA A 125 -6.26 -29.45 2.03
CA ALA A 125 -7.20 -30.37 2.65
C ALA A 125 -6.65 -31.80 2.68
N ARG A 126 -6.13 -32.30 1.55
CA ARG A 126 -5.60 -33.66 1.45
C ARG A 126 -4.40 -33.90 2.37
N LEU A 127 -3.49 -32.92 2.45
CA LEU A 127 -2.35 -32.98 3.35
C LEU A 127 -2.79 -32.98 4.81
N ALA A 128 -3.72 -32.10 5.20
CA ALA A 128 -4.25 -32.06 6.55
C ALA A 128 -5.00 -33.35 6.91
N MET A 129 -5.82 -33.89 6.01
CA MET A 129 -6.53 -35.16 6.26
C MET A 129 -5.58 -36.33 6.48
N ALA A 130 -4.48 -36.40 5.72
CA ALA A 130 -3.50 -37.46 5.83
C ALA A 130 -2.59 -37.31 7.06
N TYR A 131 -2.08 -36.11 7.33
CA TYR A 131 -0.97 -35.94 8.28
C TYR A 131 -1.33 -35.14 9.53
N GLU A 132 -2.39 -34.34 9.50
CA GLU A 132 -2.83 -33.48 10.60
C GLU A 132 -4.29 -33.73 10.96
N THR A 133 -4.71 -35.00 10.90
CA THR A 133 -6.12 -35.40 11.07
C THR A 133 -6.71 -34.90 12.38
N ASP A 134 -5.91 -34.76 13.44
CA ASP A 134 -6.28 -34.25 14.76
C ASP A 134 -6.61 -32.76 14.78
N LYS A 135 -6.10 -31.99 13.80
CA LYS A 135 -6.30 -30.54 13.67
C LYS A 135 -7.30 -30.16 12.57
N LEU A 136 -7.98 -31.14 12.00
CA LEU A 136 -8.96 -30.87 10.94
C LEU A 136 -10.07 -29.93 11.42
N PRO A 137 -10.53 -29.00 10.56
CA PRO A 137 -11.74 -28.23 10.85
C PRO A 137 -12.96 -29.17 10.91
N ASN A 138 -14.03 -28.75 11.58
CA ASN A 138 -15.24 -29.59 11.76
C ASN A 138 -15.78 -30.12 10.42
N LEU A 139 -15.74 -29.30 9.37
CA LEU A 139 -16.15 -29.66 8.02
C LEU A 139 -15.35 -30.86 7.46
N GLY A 140 -14.06 -30.96 7.80
CA GLY A 140 -13.21 -32.10 7.44
C GLY A 140 -13.68 -33.40 8.09
N TYR A 141 -14.03 -33.35 9.37
CA TYR A 141 -14.58 -34.51 10.09
C TYR A 141 -15.95 -34.92 9.54
N GLN A 142 -16.84 -33.96 9.26
CA GLN A 142 -18.15 -34.23 8.64
C GLN A 142 -17.99 -34.94 7.29
N PHE A 143 -17.10 -34.42 6.44
CA PHE A 143 -16.83 -34.98 5.11
C PHE A 143 -16.31 -36.42 5.20
N LEU A 144 -15.27 -36.65 6.01
CA LEU A 144 -14.67 -37.98 6.16
C LEU A 144 -15.66 -38.97 6.79
N TYR A 145 -16.41 -38.57 7.82
CA TYR A 145 -17.42 -39.41 8.43
C TYR A 145 -18.51 -39.82 7.44
N LYS A 146 -19.02 -38.87 6.65
CA LYS A 146 -19.98 -39.12 5.57
C LYS A 146 -19.42 -40.11 4.55
N LYS A 147 -18.16 -39.94 4.13
CA LYS A 147 -17.51 -40.83 3.17
C LYS A 147 -17.28 -42.24 3.70
N MET A 148 -16.95 -42.38 4.98
CA MET A 148 -16.69 -43.68 5.60
C MET A 148 -17.96 -44.45 5.97
N THR A 149 -19.04 -43.75 6.30
CA THR A 149 -20.25 -44.39 6.87
C THR A 149 -21.50 -44.26 6.00
N GLN A 150 -21.47 -43.42 4.96
CA GLN A 150 -22.63 -43.02 4.16
C GLN A 150 -23.73 -42.31 4.97
N LYS A 151 -23.43 -41.84 6.19
CA LYS A 151 -24.35 -41.10 7.05
C LYS A 151 -23.97 -39.63 7.09
N GLU A 152 -24.95 -38.75 6.88
CA GLU A 152 -24.74 -37.31 7.02
C GLU A 152 -24.81 -36.89 8.49
N CYS A 153 -23.99 -35.90 8.85
CA CYS A 153 -24.09 -35.17 10.10
C CYS A 153 -24.00 -33.67 9.81
N VAL A 154 -24.81 -32.87 10.51
CA VAL A 154 -24.78 -31.40 10.40
C VAL A 154 -23.55 -30.83 11.12
N TRP A 155 -23.09 -31.54 12.16
CA TRP A 155 -21.93 -31.20 12.95
C TRP A 155 -21.25 -32.48 13.40
N ALA A 156 -19.93 -32.55 13.28
CA ALA A 156 -19.16 -33.69 13.80
C ALA A 156 -18.95 -33.50 15.31
N GLY A 157 -19.63 -34.32 16.11
CA GLY A 157 -19.45 -34.37 17.56
C GLY A 157 -18.31 -35.28 17.96
N GLU A 158 -18.15 -35.49 19.27
CA GLU A 158 -17.07 -36.33 19.84
C GLU A 158 -17.05 -37.75 19.24
N LYS A 159 -18.24 -38.32 18.98
CA LYS A 159 -18.38 -39.66 18.41
C LYS A 159 -17.87 -39.73 16.97
N GLU A 160 -18.27 -38.79 16.12
CA GLU A 160 -17.87 -38.73 14.71
C GLU A 160 -16.38 -38.45 14.58
N ILE A 161 -15.86 -37.50 15.36
CA ILE A 161 -14.43 -37.17 15.42
C ILE A 161 -13.63 -38.40 15.85
N LYS A 162 -14.01 -39.05 16.96
CA LYS A 162 -13.33 -40.25 17.44
C LYS A 162 -13.31 -41.37 16.41
N TYR A 163 -14.41 -41.56 15.67
CA TYR A 163 -14.48 -42.56 14.61
C TYR A 163 -13.46 -42.30 13.50
N VAL A 164 -13.39 -41.05 13.01
CA VAL A 164 -12.43 -40.66 11.97
C VAL A 164 -10.99 -40.82 12.46
N LEU A 165 -10.69 -40.37 13.68
CA LEU A 165 -9.34 -40.49 14.25
C LEU A 165 -8.92 -41.95 14.45
N GLU A 166 -9.82 -42.81 14.92
CA GLU A 166 -9.54 -44.24 15.06
C GLU A 166 -9.28 -44.91 13.72
N TYR A 167 -9.99 -44.53 12.66
CA TYR A 167 -9.77 -45.05 11.32
C TYR A 167 -8.34 -44.74 10.81
N PHE A 168 -7.90 -43.48 10.93
CA PHE A 168 -6.54 -43.09 10.50
C PHE A 168 -5.45 -43.60 11.44
N LYS A 169 -5.77 -43.87 12.72
CA LYS A 169 -4.86 -44.55 13.65
C LYS A 169 -4.64 -46.01 13.26
N ARG A 170 -5.68 -46.72 12.80
CA ARG A 170 -5.56 -48.12 12.32
C ARG A 170 -4.79 -48.22 11.01
N ASN A 171 -4.86 -47.19 10.17
CA ASN A 171 -4.16 -47.11 8.88
C ASN A 171 -2.92 -46.22 8.94
N SER A 172 -2.20 -46.20 10.08
CA SER A 172 -1.08 -45.28 10.30
C SER A 172 0.10 -45.48 9.34
N ASN A 173 0.29 -46.71 8.85
CA ASN A 173 1.42 -47.06 7.98
C ASN A 173 1.31 -46.45 6.59
N ASP A 174 0.08 -46.19 6.11
CA ASP A 174 -0.17 -45.53 4.84
C ASP A 174 -1.50 -44.77 4.85
N ARG A 175 -1.48 -43.62 5.53
CA ARG A 175 -2.65 -42.74 5.63
C ARG A 175 -3.07 -42.16 4.28
N TRP A 176 -2.13 -42.08 3.33
CA TRP A 176 -2.43 -41.58 2.00
C TRP A 176 -3.25 -42.57 1.18
N GLU A 177 -2.87 -43.85 1.18
CA GLU A 177 -3.67 -44.90 0.56
C GLU A 177 -5.06 -45.00 1.21
N ALA A 178 -5.14 -44.88 2.53
CA ALA A 178 -6.42 -44.82 3.24
C ALA A 178 -7.29 -43.63 2.80
N LEU A 179 -6.67 -42.50 2.42
CA LEU A 179 -7.34 -41.30 1.97
C LEU A 179 -7.77 -41.36 0.49
N LYS A 180 -6.98 -42.03 -0.37
CA LYS A 180 -7.21 -42.05 -1.83
C LYS A 180 -8.62 -42.47 -2.22
N GLY A 181 -9.18 -43.45 -1.53
CA GLY A 181 -10.53 -43.96 -1.78
C GLY A 181 -11.64 -42.93 -1.57
N PHE A 182 -11.37 -41.86 -0.81
CA PHE A 182 -12.37 -40.83 -0.47
C PHE A 182 -12.20 -39.53 -1.26
N VAL A 183 -10.97 -39.14 -1.56
CA VAL A 183 -10.66 -37.79 -2.05
C VAL A 183 -9.91 -37.77 -3.38
N ASN A 184 -9.45 -38.91 -3.89
CA ASN A 184 -8.83 -38.99 -5.23
C ASN A 184 -9.70 -39.79 -6.20
N GLU A 185 -9.72 -41.12 -6.07
CA GLU A 185 -10.31 -42.00 -7.08
C GLU A 185 -11.85 -41.90 -7.14
N SER A 186 -12.47 -41.53 -6.02
CA SER A 186 -13.95 -41.43 -5.88
C SER A 186 -14.46 -39.98 -5.81
N CYS A 187 -13.61 -38.98 -6.05
CA CYS A 187 -13.96 -37.58 -5.83
C CYS A 187 -14.88 -37.07 -6.96
N LYS A 188 -16.18 -36.94 -6.66
CA LYS A 188 -17.13 -36.29 -7.58
C LYS A 188 -16.93 -34.78 -7.54
N ARG A 189 -17.43 -34.04 -8.54
CA ARG A 189 -17.33 -32.57 -8.59
C ARG A 189 -17.82 -31.89 -7.29
N GLN A 190 -18.94 -32.34 -6.74
CA GLN A 190 -19.49 -31.81 -5.47
C GLN A 190 -18.58 -32.11 -4.27
N ASP A 191 -17.88 -33.24 -4.28
CA ASP A 191 -16.91 -33.56 -3.23
C ASP A 191 -15.67 -32.68 -3.35
N ARG A 192 -15.28 -32.33 -4.58
CA ARG A 192 -14.13 -31.45 -4.83
C ARG A 192 -14.33 -30.08 -4.22
N GLU A 193 -15.49 -29.47 -4.44
CA GLU A 193 -15.85 -28.17 -3.86
C GLU A 193 -15.81 -28.23 -2.32
N ALA A 194 -16.44 -29.25 -1.71
CA ALA A 194 -16.39 -29.43 -0.26
C ALA A 194 -14.96 -29.61 0.29
N VAL A 195 -14.09 -30.33 -0.44
CA VAL A 195 -12.69 -30.51 -0.07
C VAL A 195 -11.90 -29.21 -0.20
N GLN A 196 -12.19 -28.39 -1.20
CA GLN A 196 -11.60 -27.06 -1.34
C GLN A 196 -12.00 -26.15 -0.16
N ASP A 197 -13.27 -26.17 0.26
CA ASP A 197 -13.73 -25.41 1.42
C ASP A 197 -13.03 -25.83 2.72
N ILE A 198 -12.83 -27.15 2.91
CA ILE A 198 -12.02 -27.68 4.03
C ILE A 198 -10.58 -27.15 3.95
N GLY A 199 -10.01 -27.14 2.75
CA GLY A 199 -8.65 -26.65 2.50
C GLY A 199 -8.49 -25.16 2.76
N ALA A 200 -9.51 -24.37 2.42
CA ALA A 200 -9.54 -22.95 2.71
C ALA A 200 -9.51 -22.70 4.23
N LEU A 201 -10.31 -23.43 5.01
CA LEU A 201 -10.29 -23.36 6.47
C LEU A 201 -8.94 -23.78 7.06
N VAL A 202 -8.37 -24.90 6.59
CA VAL A 202 -7.02 -25.35 6.98
C VAL A 202 -5.97 -24.27 6.71
N PHE A 203 -6.03 -23.66 5.53
CA PHE A 203 -5.13 -22.59 5.15
C PHE A 203 -5.33 -21.35 6.04
N GLU A 204 -6.58 -20.98 6.31
CA GLU A 204 -6.92 -19.82 7.11
C GLU A 204 -6.45 -19.96 8.57
N ASP A 205 -6.55 -21.16 9.14
CA ASP A 205 -6.12 -21.49 10.51
C ASP A 205 -4.61 -21.70 10.67
N SER A 206 -3.85 -21.74 9.57
CA SER A 206 -2.40 -21.90 9.60
C SER A 206 -1.67 -20.66 10.14
N SER A 207 -0.34 -20.73 10.31
CA SER A 207 0.44 -19.56 10.75
C SER A 207 0.55 -18.50 9.65
N ALA A 208 0.79 -17.24 10.04
CA ALA A 208 1.00 -16.16 9.08
C ALA A 208 2.17 -16.45 8.13
N GLU A 209 3.27 -17.02 8.65
CA GLU A 209 4.44 -17.41 7.85
C GLU A 209 4.08 -18.48 6.82
N PHE A 210 3.23 -19.45 7.20
CA PHE A 210 2.76 -20.47 6.26
C PHE A 210 1.90 -19.83 5.16
N ARG A 211 0.94 -18.96 5.53
CA ARG A 211 0.07 -18.29 4.56
C ARG A 211 0.86 -17.44 3.58
N ILE A 212 1.73 -16.56 4.06
CA ILE A 212 2.54 -15.67 3.20
C ILE A 212 3.42 -16.47 2.25
N LYS A 213 4.13 -17.48 2.76
CA LYS A 213 4.99 -18.32 1.93
C LYS A 213 4.19 -18.99 0.81
N ASN A 214 3.03 -19.53 1.13
CA ASN A 214 2.20 -20.21 0.15
C ASN A 214 1.54 -19.24 -0.84
N LEU A 215 1.04 -18.08 -0.37
CA LEU A 215 0.49 -17.05 -1.25
C LEU A 215 1.56 -16.47 -2.19
N SER A 216 2.79 -16.29 -1.73
CA SER A 216 3.93 -15.92 -2.57
C SER A 216 4.13 -16.92 -3.71
N VAL A 217 4.14 -18.22 -3.39
CA VAL A 217 4.27 -19.28 -4.40
C VAL A 217 3.10 -19.26 -5.38
N LEU A 218 1.87 -19.07 -4.91
CA LEU A 218 0.70 -18.91 -5.79
C LEU A 218 0.80 -17.67 -6.67
N TYR A 219 1.34 -16.58 -6.13
CA TYR A 219 1.54 -15.34 -6.86
C TYR A 219 2.60 -15.47 -7.96
N GLU A 220 3.64 -16.28 -7.76
CA GLU A 220 4.61 -16.58 -8.82
C GLU A 220 3.93 -17.25 -10.03
N TYR A 221 3.10 -18.28 -9.80
CA TYR A 221 2.32 -18.91 -10.87
C TYR A 221 1.36 -17.95 -11.56
N PHE A 222 0.73 -17.06 -10.80
CA PHE A 222 -0.12 -16.01 -11.34
C PHE A 222 0.66 -14.99 -12.17
N TYR A 223 1.85 -14.59 -11.70
CA TYR A 223 2.72 -13.60 -12.32
C TYR A 223 3.29 -14.11 -13.65
N ASP A 224 3.57 -15.41 -13.78
CA ASP A 224 3.97 -15.99 -15.07
C ASP A 224 2.93 -15.75 -16.18
N LYS A 225 1.64 -15.75 -15.82
CA LYS A 225 0.53 -15.50 -16.76
C LYS A 225 0.24 -14.01 -16.96
N TYR A 226 0.23 -13.22 -15.88
CA TYR A 226 -0.29 -11.84 -15.87
C TYR A 226 0.74 -10.74 -15.58
N GLY A 227 1.99 -11.11 -15.28
CA GLY A 227 3.06 -10.19 -14.90
C GLY A 227 3.43 -9.21 -16.01
N HIS A 228 3.23 -9.57 -17.28
CA HIS A 228 3.41 -8.65 -18.41
C HIS A 228 2.45 -7.44 -18.39
N VAL A 229 1.33 -7.53 -17.66
CA VAL A 229 0.42 -6.39 -17.42
C VAL A 229 0.69 -5.78 -16.06
N LEU A 230 0.60 -6.59 -15.01
CA LEU A 230 0.61 -6.11 -13.63
C LEU A 230 2.01 -5.69 -13.15
N GLY A 231 3.08 -6.29 -13.67
CA GLY A 231 4.44 -5.88 -13.37
C GLY A 231 4.74 -4.45 -13.84
N HIS A 232 4.20 -4.03 -14.99
CA HIS A 232 4.31 -2.64 -15.43
C HIS A 232 3.49 -1.70 -14.55
N TYR A 233 2.32 -2.12 -14.08
CA TYR A 233 1.49 -1.33 -13.16
C TYR A 233 2.22 -1.08 -11.83
N PHE A 234 2.70 -2.13 -11.15
CA PHE A 234 3.39 -1.97 -9.87
C PHE A 234 4.72 -1.21 -9.99
N ARG A 235 5.42 -1.34 -11.12
CA ARG A 235 6.61 -0.51 -11.39
C ARG A 235 6.27 0.98 -11.49
N ASN A 236 5.14 1.34 -12.10
CA ASN A 236 4.68 2.73 -12.11
C ASN A 236 4.31 3.20 -10.70
N MET A 237 3.60 2.37 -9.93
CA MET A 237 3.31 2.67 -8.52
C MET A 237 4.58 2.91 -7.71
N TYR A 238 5.63 2.09 -7.90
CA TYR A 238 6.93 2.31 -7.28
C TYR A 238 7.51 3.69 -7.61
N TYR A 239 7.53 4.09 -8.89
CA TYR A 239 8.09 5.38 -9.27
C TYR A 239 7.27 6.57 -8.76
N VAL A 240 5.94 6.44 -8.66
CA VAL A 240 5.11 7.45 -8.00
C VAL A 240 5.47 7.56 -6.52
N LEU A 241 5.55 6.44 -5.79
CA LEU A 241 5.92 6.44 -4.38
C LEU A 241 7.36 6.93 -4.15
N TYR A 242 8.29 6.57 -5.03
CA TYR A 242 9.67 7.02 -4.98
C TYR A 242 9.75 8.53 -5.15
N TYR A 243 9.03 9.09 -6.14
CA TYR A 243 8.93 10.54 -6.32
C TYR A 243 8.34 11.22 -5.08
N ILE A 244 7.26 10.67 -4.53
CA ILE A 244 6.65 11.16 -3.29
C ILE A 244 7.67 11.17 -2.15
N ASP A 245 8.50 10.13 -2.03
CA ASP A 245 9.51 9.98 -0.98
C ASP A 245 10.52 11.13 -0.93
N GLU A 246 10.93 11.60 -2.10
CA GLU A 246 11.92 12.68 -2.29
C GLU A 246 11.34 14.08 -1.99
N THR A 247 10.02 14.21 -1.83
CA THR A 247 9.38 15.51 -1.57
C THR A 247 9.33 15.85 -0.08
N LYS A 248 9.40 17.16 0.25
CA LYS A 248 9.20 17.64 1.64
C LYS A 248 7.80 17.37 2.19
N ARG A 249 6.83 17.08 1.31
CA ARG A 249 5.41 16.86 1.63
C ARG A 249 4.97 15.41 1.38
N SER A 250 5.90 14.47 1.49
CA SER A 250 5.68 13.06 1.15
C SER A 250 4.40 12.45 1.76
N ARG A 251 4.17 12.63 3.07
CA ARG A 251 2.94 12.14 3.73
C ARG A 251 1.64 12.78 3.23
N TYR A 252 1.70 14.02 2.75
CA TYR A 252 0.52 14.68 2.18
C TYR A 252 0.19 14.07 0.81
N PHE A 253 1.20 13.92 -0.04
CA PHE A 253 1.03 13.35 -1.38
C PHE A 253 0.70 11.86 -1.35
N SER A 254 1.29 11.08 -0.43
CA SER A 254 1.00 9.65 -0.30
C SER A 254 -0.46 9.38 0.03
N LYS A 255 -1.08 10.20 0.91
CA LYS A 255 -2.51 10.10 1.23
C LYS A 255 -3.40 10.38 0.03
N ILE A 256 -3.06 11.39 -0.76
CA ILE A 256 -3.80 11.70 -1.99
C ILE A 256 -3.68 10.56 -2.97
N TYR A 257 -2.46 10.03 -3.16
CA TYR A 257 -2.22 8.92 -4.07
C TYR A 257 -2.96 7.65 -3.65
N ARG A 258 -2.89 7.28 -2.36
CA ARG A 258 -3.62 6.14 -1.79
C ARG A 258 -5.13 6.23 -2.03
N ALA A 259 -5.71 7.42 -1.88
CA ALA A 259 -7.14 7.65 -2.13
C ALA A 259 -7.58 7.44 -3.58
N GLN A 260 -6.64 7.29 -4.53
CA GLN A 260 -6.96 6.96 -5.93
C GLN A 260 -7.02 5.45 -6.18
N LEU A 261 -6.52 4.61 -5.27
CA LEU A 261 -6.44 3.16 -5.47
C LEU A 261 -7.79 2.51 -5.19
N SER A 262 -8.24 1.65 -6.09
CA SER A 262 -9.42 0.81 -5.86
C SER A 262 -9.12 -0.34 -4.90
N ARG A 263 -10.17 -0.89 -4.27
CA ARG A 263 -10.08 -2.07 -3.40
C ARG A 263 -9.41 -3.28 -4.07
N TYR A 264 -9.63 -3.48 -5.37
CA TYR A 264 -9.02 -4.58 -6.13
C TYR A 264 -7.55 -4.31 -6.46
N GLU A 265 -7.15 -3.04 -6.65
CA GLU A 265 -5.73 -2.68 -6.74
C GLU A 265 -5.00 -2.92 -5.42
N LEU A 266 -5.63 -2.61 -4.27
CA LEU A 266 -5.07 -2.92 -2.95
C LEU A 266 -4.91 -4.43 -2.74
N ALA A 267 -5.91 -5.24 -3.11
CA ALA A 267 -5.82 -6.70 -3.04
C ALA A 267 -4.68 -7.25 -3.92
N MET A 268 -4.53 -6.75 -5.15
CA MET A 268 -3.42 -7.16 -6.01
C MET A 268 -2.07 -6.65 -5.50
N LEU A 269 -2.01 -5.46 -4.88
CA LEU A 269 -0.81 -4.93 -4.24
C LEU A 269 -0.36 -5.82 -3.08
N PHE A 270 -1.31 -6.29 -2.25
CA PHE A 270 -1.03 -7.23 -1.17
C PHE A 270 -0.32 -8.49 -1.68
N TYR A 271 -0.80 -9.11 -2.76
CA TYR A 271 -0.12 -10.27 -3.36
C TYR A 271 1.20 -9.92 -4.04
N ASN A 272 1.31 -8.73 -4.63
CA ASN A 272 2.56 -8.31 -5.27
C ASN A 272 3.70 -8.14 -4.26
N ILE A 273 3.45 -7.54 -3.09
CA ILE A 273 4.50 -7.26 -2.11
C ILE A 273 5.05 -8.52 -1.42
N MET A 274 4.33 -9.63 -1.46
CA MET A 274 4.85 -10.92 -0.99
C MET A 274 5.57 -11.73 -2.07
N GLY A 275 5.41 -11.37 -3.35
CA GLY A 275 6.01 -12.09 -4.46
C GLY A 275 7.50 -11.80 -4.64
N THR A 276 8.23 -12.73 -5.26
CA THR A 276 9.69 -12.62 -5.46
C THR A 276 10.11 -11.58 -6.51
N TYR A 277 9.17 -11.07 -7.31
CA TYR A 277 9.43 -10.07 -8.37
C TYR A 277 9.34 -8.62 -7.88
N THR A 278 8.92 -8.39 -6.63
CA THR A 278 8.90 -7.06 -6.02
C THR A 278 10.28 -6.67 -5.48
N SER A 279 10.57 -5.38 -5.35
CA SER A 279 11.80 -4.90 -4.72
C SER A 279 11.57 -4.58 -3.25
N THR A 280 12.58 -4.84 -2.41
CA THR A 280 12.55 -4.43 -0.98
C THR A 280 12.35 -2.92 -0.82
N ALA A 281 12.87 -2.11 -1.76
CA ALA A 281 12.63 -0.67 -1.81
C ALA A 281 11.15 -0.32 -2.05
N PHE A 282 10.45 -1.05 -2.93
CA PHE A 282 9.02 -0.84 -3.16
C PHE A 282 8.20 -1.22 -1.93
N ASN A 283 8.44 -2.40 -1.34
CA ASN A 283 7.75 -2.84 -0.13
C ASN A 283 7.96 -1.84 1.02
N ARG A 284 9.18 -1.36 1.22
CA ARG A 284 9.49 -0.31 2.21
C ARG A 284 8.62 0.93 2.02
N LEU A 285 8.41 1.38 0.78
CA LEU A 285 7.56 2.55 0.49
C LEU A 285 6.09 2.26 0.74
N VAL A 286 5.60 1.07 0.36
CA VAL A 286 4.23 0.60 0.63
C VAL A 286 3.94 0.65 2.14
N PHE A 287 4.85 0.13 2.97
CA PHE A 287 4.71 0.17 4.42
C PHE A 287 4.97 1.55 5.03
N LYS A 288 5.92 2.34 4.52
CA LYS A 288 6.23 3.70 5.03
C LYS A 288 5.04 4.65 4.92
N TYR A 289 4.23 4.47 3.88
CA TYR A 289 3.09 5.31 3.54
C TYR A 289 1.73 4.67 3.79
N ASP A 290 1.71 3.52 4.47
CA ASP A 290 0.49 2.82 4.86
C ASP A 290 -0.42 2.60 3.63
N MET A 291 0.16 2.17 2.50
CA MET A 291 -0.57 2.11 1.21
C MET A 291 -1.67 1.05 1.20
N LEU A 292 -1.62 0.08 2.12
CA LEU A 292 -2.61 -0.97 2.31
C LEU A 292 -3.63 -0.63 3.41
N ASP A 293 -3.62 0.58 3.96
CA ASP A 293 -4.76 1.07 4.76
C ASP A 293 -6.03 0.95 3.93
N ASP A 294 -7.11 0.51 4.55
CA ASP A 294 -8.42 0.23 3.90
C ASP A 294 -8.45 -1.01 2.99
N LEU A 295 -7.41 -1.86 3.00
CA LEU A 295 -7.47 -3.18 2.38
C LEU A 295 -8.62 -3.99 3.00
N PHE A 296 -9.61 -4.32 2.18
CA PHE A 296 -10.76 -5.09 2.60
C PHE A 296 -10.44 -6.58 2.52
N GLY A 297 -10.18 -7.21 3.67
CA GLY A 297 -9.81 -8.62 3.76
C GLY A 297 -10.71 -9.60 2.99
N PRO A 298 -12.04 -9.39 2.89
CA PRO A 298 -12.90 -10.22 2.06
C PRO A 298 -12.65 -10.17 0.54
N ASP A 299 -11.87 -9.21 0.02
CA ASP A 299 -11.39 -9.23 -1.37
C ASP A 299 -10.18 -10.15 -1.57
N LEU A 300 -9.58 -10.66 -0.47
CA LEU A 300 -8.52 -11.64 -0.55
C LEU A 300 -9.09 -13.04 -0.78
N CYS A 301 -8.33 -13.93 -1.41
CA CYS A 301 -8.78 -15.24 -1.86
C CYS A 301 -9.20 -16.17 -0.73
N TYR A 302 -8.70 -15.92 0.49
CA TYR A 302 -9.03 -16.64 1.72
C TYR A 302 -9.91 -15.83 2.67
N THR A 303 -10.48 -14.71 2.20
CA THR A 303 -11.44 -13.88 2.94
C THR A 303 -10.93 -13.46 4.33
N ALA A 304 -9.72 -12.89 4.37
CA ALA A 304 -9.01 -12.62 5.61
C ALA A 304 -9.83 -11.79 6.61
N HIS A 305 -10.05 -12.31 7.81
CA HIS A 305 -10.48 -11.50 8.95
C HIS A 305 -9.38 -10.53 9.40
N GLU A 306 -9.77 -9.43 10.05
CA GLU A 306 -8.88 -8.32 10.42
C GLU A 306 -7.64 -8.76 11.22
N ASP A 307 -7.82 -9.61 12.24
CA ASP A 307 -6.71 -10.14 13.05
C ASP A 307 -5.70 -10.93 12.21
N ARG A 308 -6.18 -11.75 11.28
CA ARG A 308 -5.34 -12.55 10.39
C ARG A 308 -4.62 -11.67 9.37
N LEU A 309 -5.32 -10.70 8.78
CA LEU A 309 -4.73 -9.75 7.86
C LEU A 309 -3.60 -8.95 8.52
N ASN A 310 -3.82 -8.47 9.74
CA ASN A 310 -2.81 -7.77 10.53
C ASN A 310 -1.61 -8.68 10.84
N ALA A 311 -1.83 -9.95 11.19
CA ALA A 311 -0.75 -10.91 11.39
C ALA A 311 0.07 -11.12 10.11
N ASP A 312 -0.60 -11.23 8.96
CA ASP A 312 0.05 -11.44 7.66
C ASP A 312 0.87 -10.20 7.25
N LEU A 313 0.32 -8.99 7.35
CA LEU A 313 1.05 -7.75 7.06
C LEU A 313 2.29 -7.57 7.96
N ASN A 314 2.18 -7.90 9.24
CA ASN A 314 3.30 -7.85 10.17
C ASN A 314 4.41 -8.86 9.83
N ALA A 315 4.02 -10.07 9.42
CA ALA A 315 4.99 -11.09 9.03
C ALA A 315 5.69 -10.73 7.70
N ILE A 316 5.01 -10.11 6.73
CA ILE A 316 5.64 -9.58 5.50
C ILE A 316 6.65 -8.47 5.86
N LYS A 317 6.25 -7.52 6.71
CA LYS A 317 7.13 -6.42 7.12
C LYS A 317 8.40 -6.94 7.80
N LYS A 318 8.26 -7.95 8.67
CA LYS A 318 9.38 -8.57 9.37
C LYS A 318 10.32 -9.31 8.41
N SER A 319 9.80 -10.00 7.37
CA SER A 319 10.67 -10.66 6.40
C SER A 319 11.49 -9.66 5.58
N ASP A 320 10.93 -8.50 5.25
CA ASP A 320 11.64 -7.47 4.49
C ASP A 320 12.72 -6.77 5.32
N GLU A 321 12.46 -6.52 6.61
CA GLU A 321 13.45 -5.96 7.55
C GLU A 321 14.65 -6.88 7.79
N LEU A 322 14.54 -8.18 7.50
CA LEU A 322 15.64 -9.15 7.62
C LEU A 322 16.51 -9.24 6.36
N ILE A 323 16.03 -8.73 5.21
CA ILE A 323 16.69 -8.83 3.91
C ILE A 323 17.38 -7.50 3.53
N GLY A 324 16.89 -6.36 4.06
CA GLY A 324 17.49 -5.03 3.89
C GLY A 324 18.52 -4.69 4.95
#